data_AF-A0A285GIP4-F1
#
_entry.id   AF-A0A285GIP4-F1
#
_cell.length_a   1.000
_cell.length_b   1.000
_cell.length_c   1.000
_cell.angle_alpha   90.00
_cell.angle_beta   90.00
_cell.angle_gamma   90.00
#
_symmetry.space_group_name_H-M   'P 1'
#
loop_
_entity.id
_entity.type
_entity.pdbx_description
1 polymer ?
#
loop_
_entity_poly.entity_id
_entity_poly.type
_entity_poly.pdbx_seq_one_letter_code
_entity_poly.pdbx_strand_id
1 'polypeptide(L)'
;MEVAISDDALPVVKESLEKEILLLRAKIRLAEKEIAVFEDRYNMPSSRFCIKFENGDLGDSQDFFEWWGLLRGLETLKTQLDQAQSVISNW
;
A
#
# COMPACT_ATOMS: atom_id res chain seq x y z
N MET A 1 17.70 12.95 12.50
CA MET A 1 18.94 12.20 12.22
C MET A 1 19.34 12.57 10.82
N GLU A 2 20.48 13.23 10.65
CA GLU A 2 20.99 13.67 9.36
C GLU A 2 21.90 12.54 8.84
N VAL A 3 21.52 11.94 7.71
CA VAL A 3 22.30 10.86 7.09
C VAL A 3 23.13 11.49 5.97
N ALA A 4 24.44 11.53 6.15
CA ALA A 4 25.36 11.94 5.08
C ALA A 4 25.53 10.76 4.11
N ILE A 5 25.14 10.95 2.85
CA ILE A 5 25.40 10.02 1.75
C ILE A 5 26.58 10.58 0.97
N SER A 6 27.60 9.76 0.69
CA SER A 6 28.73 10.18 -0.13
C SER A 6 28.33 10.26 -1.61
N ASP A 7 28.98 11.16 -2.36
CA ASP A 7 28.65 11.42 -3.78
C ASP A 7 28.75 10.16 -4.65
N ASP A 8 29.67 9.25 -4.34
CA ASP A 8 29.87 7.97 -5.03
C ASP A 8 28.79 6.93 -4.70
N ALA A 9 28.12 7.05 -3.54
CA ALA A 9 27.00 6.20 -3.15
C ALA A 9 25.66 6.68 -3.72
N LEU A 10 25.56 7.95 -4.13
CA LEU A 10 24.31 8.54 -4.63
C LEU A 10 23.67 7.77 -5.79
N PRO A 11 24.42 7.33 -6.84
CA PRO A 11 23.83 6.54 -7.93
C PRO A 11 23.26 5.20 -7.45
N VAL A 12 23.94 4.53 -6.51
CA VAL A 12 23.52 3.24 -5.96
C VAL A 12 22.23 3.39 -5.16
N VAL A 13 22.12 4.44 -4.35
CA VAL A 13 20.91 4.70 -3.57
C VAL A 13 19.74 5.08 -4.48
N LYS A 14 19.98 5.91 -5.50
CA LYS A 14 18.95 6.26 -6.50
C LYS A 14 18.42 5.03 -7.23
N GLU A 15 19.31 4.18 -7.74
CA GLU A 15 18.90 2.96 -8.45
C GLU A 15 18.11 2.01 -7.53
N SER A 16 18.49 1.91 -6.26
CA SER A 16 17.78 1.11 -5.25
C SER A 16 16.38 1.64 -4.98
N LEU A 17 16.21 2.97 -4.86
CA LEU A 17 14.91 3.61 -4.68
C LEU A 17 14.01 3.43 -5.90
N GLU A 18 14.55 3.53 -7.12
CA GLU A 18 13.81 3.29 -8.36
C GLU A 18 13.27 1.85 -8.43
N LYS A 19 14.09 0.87 -8.04
CA LYS A 19 13.68 -0.54 -7.94
C LYS A 19 12.59 -0.73 -6.88
N GLU A 20 12.72 -0.10 -5.72
CA GLU A 20 11.71 -0.19 -4.66
C GLU A 20 10.37 0.43 -5.09
N ILE A 21 10.39 1.58 -5.77
CA ILE A 21 9.19 2.20 -6.35
C ILE A 21 8.50 1.25 -7.33
N LEU A 22 9.27 0.58 -8.19
CA LEU A 22 8.72 -0.40 -9.14
C LEU A 22 8.04 -1.57 -8.40
N LEU A 23 8.69 -2.08 -7.34
CA LEU A 23 8.17 -3.17 -6.51
C LEU A 23 6.90 -2.75 -5.75
N LEU A 24 6.89 -1.58 -5.14
CA LEU A 24 5.73 -1.03 -4.43
C LEU A 24 4.53 -0.88 -5.37
N ARG A 25 4.74 -0.36 -6.58
CA ARG A 25 3.68 -0.29 -7.61
C ARG A 25 3.14 -1.66 -8.00
N ALA A 26 3.99 -2.68 -8.07
CA ALA A 26 3.56 -4.05 -8.35
C ALA A 26 2.72 -4.63 -7.21
N LYS A 27 3.15 -4.43 -5.95
CA LYS A 27 2.42 -4.85 -4.74
C LYS A 27 1.05 -4.16 -4.64
N ILE A 28 1.00 -2.85 -4.89
CA ILE A 28 -0.25 -2.07 -4.91
C ILE A 28 -1.24 -2.66 -5.91
N ARG A 29 -0.81 -2.90 -7.15
CA ARG A 29 -1.68 -3.50 -8.19
C ARG A 29 -2.18 -4.89 -7.82
N LEU A 30 -1.39 -5.68 -7.10
CA LEU A 30 -1.82 -7.00 -6.62
C LEU A 30 -2.87 -6.86 -5.53
N ALA A 31 -2.62 -6.03 -4.51
CA ALA A 31 -3.57 -5.77 -3.44
C ALA A 31 -4.90 -5.20 -3.97
N GLU A 32 -4.86 -4.27 -4.93
CA GLU A 32 -6.06 -3.71 -5.57
C GLU A 32 -6.87 -4.78 -6.30
N LYS A 33 -6.22 -5.76 -6.95
CA LYS A 33 -6.91 -6.90 -7.57
C LYS A 33 -7.56 -7.82 -6.55
N GLU A 34 -6.88 -8.11 -5.45
CA GLU A 34 -7.42 -8.96 -4.38
C GLU A 34 -8.60 -8.27 -3.68
N ILE A 35 -8.50 -6.97 -3.41
CA ILE A 35 -9.60 -6.15 -2.89
C ILE A 35 -10.82 -6.19 -3.82
N ALA A 36 -10.62 -6.07 -5.13
CA ALA A 36 -11.71 -6.10 -6.10
C ALA A 36 -12.49 -7.44 -6.07
N VAL A 37 -11.84 -8.55 -5.72
CA VAL A 37 -12.52 -9.85 -5.55
C VAL A 37 -13.51 -9.81 -4.39
N PHE A 38 -13.16 -9.14 -3.28
CA PHE A 38 -14.08 -8.96 -2.16
C PHE A 38 -15.21 -7.97 -2.49
N GLU A 39 -14.88 -6.87 -3.17
CA GLU A 39 -15.88 -5.89 -3.61
C GLU A 39 -16.96 -6.52 -4.49
N ASP A 40 -16.56 -7.36 -5.44
CA ASP A 40 -17.47 -8.11 -6.31
C ASP A 40 -18.24 -9.18 -5.53
N ARG A 41 -17.55 -10.02 -4.74
CA ARG A 41 -18.15 -11.10 -3.92
C ARG A 41 -19.27 -10.58 -3.02
N TYR A 42 -19.06 -9.44 -2.38
CA TYR A 42 -20.02 -8.85 -1.44
C TYR A 42 -20.89 -7.75 -2.06
N ASN A 43 -20.71 -7.45 -3.35
CA ASN A 43 -21.34 -6.34 -4.05
C ASN A 43 -21.32 -5.04 -3.22
N MET A 44 -20.15 -4.73 -2.65
CA MET A 44 -19.96 -3.66 -1.69
C MET A 44 -18.65 -2.94 -1.97
N PRO A 45 -18.63 -1.61 -2.15
CA PRO A 45 -17.38 -0.89 -2.29
C PRO A 45 -16.62 -0.87 -0.95
N SER A 46 -15.29 -0.89 -1.01
CA SER A 46 -14.42 -0.93 0.18
C SER A 46 -14.68 0.22 1.15
N SER A 47 -15.07 1.40 0.65
CA SER A 47 -15.43 2.56 1.50
C SER A 47 -16.63 2.27 2.40
N ARG A 48 -17.65 1.57 1.90
CA ARG A 48 -18.82 1.16 2.68
C ARG A 48 -18.48 -0.01 3.61
N PHE A 49 -17.65 -0.93 3.14
CA PHE A 49 -17.15 -2.04 3.95
C PHE A 49 -16.42 -1.53 5.20
N CYS A 50 -15.47 -0.60 5.08
CA CYS A 50 -14.72 -0.06 6.22
C CYS A 50 -15.64 0.51 7.30
N ILE A 51 -16.63 1.32 6.92
CA ILE A 51 -17.60 1.92 7.85
C ILE A 51 -18.35 0.81 8.61
N LYS A 52 -18.85 -0.20 7.90
CA LYS A 52 -19.60 -1.30 8.52
C LYS A 52 -18.72 -2.17 9.42
N PHE A 53 -17.49 -2.48 8.99
CA PHE A 53 -16.56 -3.29 9.75
C PHE A 53 -16.17 -2.60 11.07
N GLU A 54 -15.84 -1.31 11.01
CA GLU A 54 -15.41 -0.53 12.18
C GLU A 54 -16.53 -0.26 13.18
N ASN A 55 -17.77 -0.15 12.69
CA ASN A 55 -18.95 -0.05 13.56
C ASN A 55 -19.37 -1.39 14.19
N GLY A 56 -18.78 -2.51 13.76
CA GLY A 56 -19.21 -3.85 14.19
C GLY A 56 -20.54 -4.30 13.57
N ASP A 57 -20.95 -3.69 12.45
CA ASP A 57 -22.18 -4.03 11.71
C ASP A 57 -22.02 -5.29 10.84
N LEU A 58 -20.80 -5.80 10.72
CA LEU A 58 -20.46 -7.02 10.00
C LEU A 58 -20.32 -8.19 10.98
N GLY A 59 -20.61 -9.39 10.47
CA GLY A 59 -20.36 -10.62 11.23
C GLY A 59 -18.87 -10.92 11.38
N ASP A 60 -18.57 -12.12 11.85
CA ASP A 60 -17.24 -12.64 12.14
C ASP A 60 -16.63 -13.44 10.97
N SER A 61 -17.10 -13.21 9.75
CA SER A 61 -16.55 -13.87 8.55
C SER A 61 -15.07 -13.57 8.41
N GLN A 62 -14.24 -14.61 8.22
CA GLN A 62 -12.81 -14.48 7.97
C GLN A 62 -12.52 -13.53 6.81
N ASP A 63 -13.33 -13.58 5.74
CA ASP A 63 -13.24 -12.67 4.59
C ASP A 63 -13.21 -11.19 4.99
N PHE A 64 -13.95 -10.78 6.02
CA PHE A 64 -13.96 -9.38 6.44
C PHE A 64 -12.63 -8.97 7.09
N PHE A 65 -12.04 -9.85 7.89
CA PHE A 65 -10.71 -9.58 8.45
C PHE A 65 -9.62 -9.55 7.38
N GLU A 66 -9.68 -10.46 6.41
CA GLU A 66 -8.76 -10.50 5.27
C GLU A 66 -8.89 -9.23 4.41
N TRP A 67 -10.11 -8.86 4.05
CA TRP A 67 -10.37 -7.66 3.26
C TRP A 67 -9.92 -6.39 3.99
N TRP A 68 -10.24 -6.26 5.29
CA TRP A 68 -9.75 -5.14 6.10
C TRP A 68 -8.22 -5.11 6.17
N GLY A 69 -7.58 -6.26 6.35
CA GLY A 69 -6.12 -6.39 6.34
C GLY A 69 -5.49 -5.93 5.01
N LEU A 70 -6.09 -6.32 3.88
CA LEU A 70 -5.65 -5.88 2.54
C LEU A 70 -5.77 -4.37 2.36
N LEU A 71 -6.86 -3.77 2.83
CA LEU A 71 -7.07 -2.31 2.74
C LEU A 71 -6.02 -1.55 3.56
N ARG A 72 -5.73 -2.00 4.78
CA ARG A 72 -4.67 -1.40 5.62
C ARG A 72 -3.27 -1.61 5.04
N GLY A 73 -3.02 -2.78 4.46
CA GLY A 73 -1.81 -3.06 3.71
C GLY A 73 -1.65 -2.13 2.52
N LEU A 74 -2.71 -1.90 1.75
CA LEU A 74 -2.72 -1.00 0.58
C LEU A 74 -2.41 0.44 0.98
N GLU A 75 -3.02 0.96 2.06
CA GLU A 75 -2.71 2.29 2.60
C GLU A 75 -1.24 2.44 2.98
N THR A 76 -0.68 1.41 3.62
CA THR A 76 0.74 1.36 4.01
C THR A 76 1.65 1.38 2.78
N LEU A 77 1.35 0.56 1.77
CA LEU A 77 2.12 0.51 0.53
C LEU A 77 2.08 1.84 -0.24
N LYS A 78 0.92 2.51 -0.28
CA LYS A 78 0.78 3.83 -0.90
C LYS A 78 1.61 4.89 -0.16
N THR A 79 1.58 4.88 1.17
CA THR A 79 2.42 5.77 1.98
C THR A 79 3.92 5.55 1.74
N GLN A 80 4.37 4.29 1.68
CA GLN A 80 5.76 3.95 1.38
C GLN A 80 6.17 4.41 -0.03
N LEU A 81 5.28 4.26 -1.01
CA LEU A 81 5.51 4.72 -2.37
C LEU A 81 5.68 6.24 -2.41
N ASP A 82 4.79 6.99 -1.75
CA ASP A 82 4.85 8.45 -1.68
C ASP A 82 6.16 8.94 -1.02
N GLN A 83 6.60 8.26 0.04
CA GLN A 83 7.87 8.53 0.71
C GLN A 83 9.06 8.29 -0.23
N ALA A 84 9.11 7.14 -0.91
CA ALA A 84 10.20 6.81 -1.84
C ALA A 84 10.27 7.79 -3.02
N GLN A 85 9.11 8.18 -3.57
CA GLN A 85 9.04 9.17 -4.66
C GLN A 85 9.45 10.58 -4.22
N SER A 86 9.12 10.95 -2.99
CA SER A 86 9.52 12.25 -2.42
C SER A 86 11.05 12.36 -2.28
N VAL A 87 11.74 11.26 -1.95
CA VAL A 87 13.21 11.27 -1.88
C VAL A 87 13.83 11.52 -3.25
N ILE A 88 13.38 10.82 -4.30
CA ILE A 88 13.91 11.00 -5.66
C ILE A 88 13.63 12.40 -6.21
N SER A 89 12.48 13.00 -5.87
CA SER A 89 12.08 14.31 -6.41
C SER A 89 12.85 15.47 -5.78
N ASN A 90 13.47 15.25 -4.62
CA ASN A 90 14.19 16.28 -3.84
C ASN A 90 15.72 16.14 -3.95
N TRP A 91 16.22 15.21 -4.76
CA TRP A 91 17.65 14.99 -5.07
C TRP A 91 17.96 15.42 -6.51
#